data_AF-A0A3A6Q3G8-F1
#
_entry.id   AF-A0A3A6Q3G8-F1
#
_cell.length_a   1.000
_cell.length_b   1.000
_cell.length_c   1.000
_cell.angle_alpha   90.00
_cell.angle_beta   90.00
_cell.angle_gamma   90.00
#
_symmetry.space_group_name_H-M   'P 1'
#
loop_
_entity.id
_entity.type
_entity.pdbx_description
1 polymer ?
#
loop_
_entity_poly.entity_id
_entity_poly.type
_entity_poly.pdbx_seq_one_letter_code
_entity_poly.pdbx_strand_id
1 'polypeptide(L)'
;MPDRNGGTGEQTIPVSPTVHIEAFATHCTATWKAKSLAQCLETLQTSEYIEPTATVVVDDTTTAGREQHAVDDITPTETIRYLRVTPAASWTLSWEQRTWPVVSMSGTLSAEACRLMHLGTTECSGWPDTATAKVKNIISDV
;
A
#
# COMPACT_ATOMS: atom_id res chain seq x y z
N MET A 1 23.70 -13.35 21.76
CA MET A 1 23.40 -13.94 20.43
C MET A 1 22.59 -12.91 19.67
N PRO A 2 23.00 -12.45 18.48
CA PRO A 2 22.19 -11.51 17.73
C PRO A 2 20.99 -12.25 17.13
N ASP A 3 19.82 -11.63 17.25
CA ASP A 3 18.56 -12.16 16.75
C ASP A 3 18.64 -12.34 15.23
N ARG A 4 18.32 -13.54 14.78
CA ARG A 4 18.56 -14.03 13.41
C ARG A 4 17.30 -13.94 12.57
N ASN A 5 16.56 -12.84 12.71
CA ASN A 5 15.43 -12.49 11.85
C ASN A 5 15.87 -11.37 10.91
N GLY A 6 16.20 -11.73 9.67
CA GLY A 6 16.85 -10.88 8.67
C GLY A 6 15.99 -9.74 8.14
N GLY A 7 15.72 -8.75 9.00
CA GLY A 7 15.27 -7.43 8.59
C GLY A 7 16.35 -6.38 8.86
N THR A 8 16.55 -5.45 7.94
CA THR A 8 17.54 -4.37 8.05
C THR A 8 17.08 -3.23 8.99
N GLY A 9 15.95 -3.42 9.69
CA GLY A 9 15.39 -2.51 10.68
C GLY A 9 14.20 -1.71 10.17
N GLU A 10 13.26 -1.37 11.06
CA GLU A 10 12.16 -0.45 10.76
C GLU A 10 12.71 0.94 10.47
N GLN A 11 12.32 1.52 9.33
CA GLN A 11 12.69 2.87 8.92
C GLN A 11 11.46 3.71 8.63
N THR A 12 11.59 5.04 8.68
CA THR A 12 10.48 5.96 8.44
C THR A 12 10.80 7.01 7.40
N ILE A 13 9.83 7.40 6.58
CA ILE A 13 9.90 8.54 5.66
C ILE A 13 9.07 9.68 6.25
N PRO A 14 9.67 10.84 6.55
CA PRO A 14 8.99 11.94 7.24
C PRO A 14 8.12 12.77 6.29
N VAL A 15 7.14 12.11 5.67
CA VAL A 15 6.03 12.72 4.95
C VAL A 15 4.77 12.69 5.83
N SER A 16 3.71 13.39 5.43
CA SER A 16 2.45 13.37 6.17
C SER A 16 1.37 12.70 5.32
N PRO A 17 0.75 11.59 5.77
CA PRO A 17 1.09 10.77 6.93
C PRO A 17 2.44 10.04 6.80
N THR A 18 3.13 9.77 7.91
CA THR A 18 4.43 9.08 7.92
C THR A 18 4.33 7.73 7.21
N VAL A 19 5.30 7.43 6.35
CA VAL A 19 5.46 6.07 5.78
C VAL A 19 6.44 5.31 6.66
N HIS A 20 6.00 4.17 7.17
CA HIS A 20 6.82 3.19 7.87
C HIS A 20 7.27 2.13 6.85
N ILE A 21 8.55 1.81 6.81
CA ILE A 21 9.12 0.81 5.92
C ILE A 21 9.84 -0.24 6.75
N GLU A 22 9.39 -1.48 6.62
CA GLU A 22 10.08 -2.65 7.13
C GLU A 22 10.71 -3.39 5.95
N ALA A 23 12.01 -3.60 6.02
CA ALA A 23 12.78 -4.30 5.01
C ALA A 23 13.11 -5.72 5.51
N PHE A 24 12.90 -6.71 4.65
CA PHE A 24 13.18 -8.13 4.86
C PHE A 24 14.12 -8.63 3.77
N ALA A 25 14.75 -9.79 3.96
CA ALA A 25 15.71 -10.35 3.00
C ALA A 25 15.17 -10.61 1.57
N THR A 26 13.86 -10.55 1.34
CA THR A 26 13.25 -10.83 0.02
C THR A 26 12.23 -9.79 -0.43
N HIS A 27 11.86 -8.85 0.43
CA HIS A 27 10.81 -7.88 0.15
C HIS A 27 10.86 -6.73 1.16
N CYS A 28 10.18 -5.64 0.85
CA CYS A 28 9.88 -4.59 1.81
C CYS A 28 8.37 -4.41 1.95
N THR A 29 7.97 -3.89 3.10
CA THR A 29 6.61 -3.51 3.39
C THR A 29 6.58 -2.04 3.78
N ALA A 30 5.88 -1.22 3.01
CA ALA A 30 5.63 0.18 3.29
C ALA A 30 4.19 0.36 3.78
N THR A 31 4.00 1.05 4.90
CA THR A 31 2.69 1.21 5.55
C THR A 31 2.45 2.66 5.98
N TRP A 32 1.24 3.16 5.77
CA TRP A 32 0.83 4.50 6.21
C TRP A 32 -0.67 4.57 6.51
N LYS A 33 -1.07 5.61 7.24
CA LYS A 33 -2.50 5.92 7.44
C LYS A 33 -3.09 6.46 6.16
N ALA A 34 -4.21 5.91 5.72
CA ALA A 34 -4.96 6.39 4.56
C ALA A 34 -6.16 7.23 4.99
N LYS A 35 -6.74 7.97 4.04
CA LYS A 35 -7.92 8.81 4.29
C LYS A 35 -9.21 8.00 4.32
N SER A 36 -9.55 7.33 3.21
CA SER A 36 -10.81 6.59 3.05
C SER A 36 -10.69 5.48 2.02
N LEU A 37 -11.64 4.53 2.03
CA LEU A 37 -11.75 3.49 1.01
C LEU A 37 -12.02 4.07 -0.38
N ALA A 38 -12.92 5.06 -0.47
CA ALA A 38 -13.25 5.69 -1.75
C ALA A 38 -12.03 6.30 -2.43
N GLN A 39 -11.19 7.02 -1.68
CA GLN A 39 -9.95 7.59 -2.21
C GLN A 39 -8.94 6.49 -2.58
N CYS A 40 -8.91 5.38 -1.83
CA CYS A 40 -8.09 4.23 -2.17
C CYS A 40 -8.52 3.63 -3.52
N LEU A 41 -9.81 3.37 -3.72
CA LEU A 41 -10.33 2.85 -4.98
C LEU A 41 -10.09 3.79 -6.16
N GLU A 42 -10.34 5.10 -5.99
CA GLU A 42 -10.04 6.10 -7.02
C GLU A 42 -8.56 6.10 -7.42
N THR A 43 -7.66 5.97 -6.44
CA THR A 43 -6.22 5.85 -6.70
C THR A 43 -5.91 4.58 -7.49
N LEU A 44 -6.53 3.46 -7.14
CA LEU A 44 -6.34 2.20 -7.88
C LEU A 44 -6.84 2.33 -9.32
N GLN A 45 -8.01 2.92 -9.55
CA GLN A 45 -8.60 3.10 -10.88
C GLN A 45 -7.80 4.03 -11.79
N THR A 46 -7.10 5.01 -11.22
CA THR A 46 -6.36 6.04 -11.98
C THR A 46 -4.85 5.76 -12.05
N SER A 47 -4.35 4.76 -11.32
CA SER A 47 -2.93 4.45 -11.28
C SER A 47 -2.47 3.69 -12.52
N GLU A 48 -1.37 4.16 -13.11
CA GLU A 48 -0.66 3.42 -14.17
C GLU A 48 -0.02 2.11 -13.67
N TYR A 49 0.07 1.90 -12.36
CA TYR A 49 0.71 0.72 -11.77
C TYR A 49 -0.25 -0.44 -11.51
N ILE A 50 -1.56 -0.23 -11.58
CA ILE A 50 -2.54 -1.32 -11.53
C ILE A 50 -3.26 -1.37 -12.85
N GLU A 51 -3.29 -2.56 -13.44
CA GLU A 51 -4.09 -2.79 -14.63
C GLU A 51 -5.57 -2.76 -14.25
N PRO A 52 -6.48 -2.24 -15.09
CA PRO A 52 -7.91 -2.25 -14.79
C PRO A 52 -8.46 -3.66 -14.51
N THR A 53 -7.82 -4.68 -15.11
CA THR A 53 -8.14 -6.10 -14.93
C THR A 53 -7.47 -6.73 -13.71
N ALA A 54 -6.73 -5.97 -12.90
CA ALA A 54 -6.08 -6.49 -11.70
C ALA A 54 -7.13 -7.03 -10.74
N THR A 55 -6.94 -8.27 -10.30
CA THR A 55 -7.85 -8.90 -9.34
C THR A 55 -7.68 -8.28 -7.96
N VAL A 56 -8.81 -7.90 -7.39
CA VAL A 56 -8.91 -7.35 -6.05
C VAL A 56 -9.65 -8.34 -5.17
N VAL A 57 -9.01 -8.73 -4.07
CA VAL A 57 -9.66 -9.52 -3.01
C VAL A 57 -10.34 -8.56 -2.04
N VAL A 58 -11.65 -8.72 -1.82
CA VAL A 58 -12.45 -7.89 -0.92
C VAL A 58 -13.01 -8.75 0.21
N ASP A 59 -12.92 -8.24 1.43
CA ASP A 59 -13.57 -8.79 2.63
C ASP A 59 -14.67 -7.82 3.07
N ASP A 60 -15.92 -8.17 2.78
CA ASP A 60 -17.11 -7.39 3.13
C ASP A 60 -17.90 -8.11 4.22
N THR A 61 -18.17 -7.42 5.33
CA THR A 61 -18.92 -7.97 6.48
C THR A 61 -20.35 -8.40 6.18
N THR A 62 -20.93 -7.99 5.06
CA THR A 62 -22.26 -8.42 4.61
C THR A 62 -22.23 -9.75 3.87
N THR A 63 -21.05 -10.21 3.45
CA THR A 63 -20.85 -11.46 2.71
C THR A 63 -20.02 -12.43 3.55
N ALA A 64 -20.29 -13.73 3.42
CA ALA A 64 -19.49 -14.75 4.07
C ALA A 64 -18.17 -14.98 3.30
N GLY A 65 -17.07 -14.48 3.85
CA GLY A 65 -15.72 -14.75 3.33
C GLY A 65 -15.20 -13.68 2.38
N ARG A 66 -14.15 -14.02 1.63
CA ARG A 66 -13.47 -13.10 0.71
C ARG A 66 -13.89 -13.34 -0.73
N GLU A 67 -14.19 -12.27 -1.43
CA GLU A 67 -14.58 -12.28 -2.83
C GLU A 67 -13.49 -11.69 -3.72
N GLN A 68 -13.55 -12.01 -5.01
CA GLN A 68 -12.66 -11.43 -6.02
C GLN A 68 -13.49 -10.55 -6.96
N HIS A 69 -13.03 -9.32 -7.13
CA HIS A 69 -13.66 -8.31 -7.96
C HIS A 69 -12.61 -7.65 -8.86
N ALA A 70 -13.01 -7.11 -10.01
CA ALA A 70 -12.18 -6.15 -10.71
C ALA A 70 -12.23 -4.80 -9.96
N VAL A 71 -11.21 -3.96 -10.12
CA VAL A 71 -11.15 -2.65 -9.43
C VAL A 71 -12.39 -1.80 -9.74
N ASP A 72 -12.85 -1.82 -10.99
CA ASP A 72 -13.97 -1.02 -11.49
C ASP A 72 -15.35 -1.48 -10.97
N ASP A 73 -15.44 -2.73 -10.49
CA ASP A 73 -16.69 -3.31 -9.99
C ASP A 73 -16.92 -3.04 -8.51
N ILE A 74 -15.94 -2.47 -7.80
CA ILE A 74 -16.01 -2.26 -6.35
C ILE A 74 -16.67 -0.92 -6.04
N THR A 75 -17.82 -0.99 -5.37
CA THR A 75 -18.46 0.19 -4.77
C THR A 75 -17.91 0.40 -3.36
N PRO A 76 -17.42 1.60 -3.00
CA PRO A 76 -16.95 1.87 -1.64
C PRO A 76 -18.13 1.88 -0.65
N THR A 77 -18.16 0.91 0.26
CA THR A 77 -19.15 0.81 1.34
C THR A 77 -18.44 0.77 2.70
N GLU A 78 -19.16 1.12 3.77
CA GLU A 78 -18.64 1.04 5.15
C GLU A 78 -18.51 -0.40 5.67
N THR A 79 -19.02 -1.37 4.90
CA THR A 79 -19.04 -2.80 5.24
C THR A 79 -17.77 -3.53 4.80
N ILE A 80 -17.04 -2.97 3.82
CA ILE A 80 -15.73 -3.45 3.39
C ILE A 80 -14.71 -3.18 4.50
N ARG A 81 -14.07 -4.24 4.99
CA ARG A 81 -13.05 -4.17 6.04
C ARG A 81 -11.64 -4.38 5.52
N TYR A 82 -11.51 -5.04 4.39
CA TYR A 82 -10.22 -5.33 3.80
C TYR A 82 -10.31 -5.39 2.28
N LEU A 83 -9.27 -4.89 1.64
CA LEU A 83 -9.06 -4.94 0.21
C LEU A 83 -7.59 -5.31 -0.06
N ARG A 84 -7.33 -6.17 -1.03
CA ARG A 84 -5.98 -6.43 -1.53
C ARG A 84 -5.96 -6.52 -3.04
N VAL A 85 -5.22 -5.63 -3.68
CA VAL A 85 -4.92 -5.68 -5.10
C VAL A 85 -3.55 -6.33 -5.33
N THR A 86 -3.47 -7.16 -6.37
CA THR A 86 -2.21 -7.73 -6.85
C THR A 86 -1.99 -7.25 -8.29
N PRO A 87 -1.19 -6.19 -8.50
CA PRO A 87 -0.79 -5.77 -9.85
C PRO A 87 0.09 -6.83 -10.54
N ALA A 88 0.40 -6.61 -11.82
CA ALA A 88 1.34 -7.45 -12.57
C ALA A 88 2.78 -7.36 -12.05
N ALA A 89 3.13 -6.23 -11.40
CA ALA A 89 4.41 -6.07 -10.72
C ALA A 89 4.50 -6.95 -9.46
N SER A 90 5.72 -7.27 -9.02
CA SER A 90 6.01 -8.16 -7.88
C SER A 90 5.73 -7.54 -6.50
N TRP A 91 4.62 -6.83 -6.35
CA TRP A 91 4.17 -6.28 -5.08
C TRP A 91 2.64 -6.34 -4.98
N THR A 92 2.13 -6.13 -3.77
CA THR A 92 0.69 -6.07 -3.46
C THR A 92 0.40 -4.79 -2.72
N LEU A 93 -0.81 -4.24 -2.90
CA LEU A 93 -1.32 -3.16 -2.06
C LEU A 93 -2.57 -3.66 -1.35
N SER A 94 -2.62 -3.40 -0.05
CA SER A 94 -3.77 -3.70 0.78
C SER A 94 -4.26 -2.44 1.47
N TRP A 95 -5.58 -2.39 1.66
CA TRP A 95 -6.26 -1.41 2.48
C TRP A 95 -7.03 -2.16 3.56
N GLU A 96 -6.97 -1.68 4.80
CA GLU A 96 -7.65 -2.31 5.93
C GLU A 96 -8.32 -1.26 6.82
N GLN A 97 -9.60 -1.50 7.13
CA GLN A 97 -10.36 -0.71 8.07
C GLN A 97 -10.03 -1.15 9.50
N ARG A 98 -9.09 -0.46 10.14
CA ARG A 98 -8.80 -0.60 11.58
C ARG A 98 -9.46 0.54 12.37
N THR A 99 -8.86 0.94 13.49
CA THR A 99 -9.20 2.20 14.19
C THR A 99 -9.15 3.40 13.25
N TRP A 100 -8.20 3.39 12.32
CA TRP A 100 -8.11 4.27 11.16
C TRP A 100 -7.78 3.41 9.93
N PRO A 101 -8.15 3.87 8.72
CA PRO A 101 -7.75 3.18 7.49
C PRO A 101 -6.23 3.12 7.37
N VAL A 102 -5.71 1.95 7.01
CA VAL A 102 -4.29 1.73 6.79
C VAL A 102 -4.10 1.18 5.38
N VAL A 103 -3.12 1.74 4.67
CA VAL A 103 -2.63 1.16 3.42
C VAL A 103 -1.27 0.53 3.66
N SER A 104 -1.07 -0.65 3.11
CA SER A 104 0.21 -1.36 3.13
C SER A 104 0.56 -1.86 1.73
N MET A 105 1.75 -1.52 1.27
CA MET A 105 2.36 -2.08 0.06
C MET A 105 3.44 -3.08 0.47
N SER A 106 3.42 -4.29 -0.09
CA SER A 106 4.41 -5.33 0.25
C SER A 106 4.93 -6.04 -1.00
N GLY A 107 6.25 -6.24 -1.09
CA GLY A 107 6.92 -6.93 -2.20
C GLY A 107 8.17 -6.19 -2.68
N THR A 108 8.47 -6.29 -3.97
CA THR A 108 9.52 -5.51 -4.63
C THR A 108 8.95 -4.16 -5.06
N LEU A 109 9.01 -3.19 -4.16
CA LEU A 109 8.45 -1.85 -4.37
C LEU A 109 9.35 -1.01 -5.28
N SER A 110 8.78 -0.02 -5.97
CA SER A 110 9.54 1.11 -6.52
C SER A 110 9.25 2.38 -5.73
N ALA A 111 10.20 3.31 -5.71
CA ALA A 111 10.00 4.59 -5.03
C ALA A 111 8.88 5.41 -5.67
N GLU A 112 8.75 5.30 -6.99
CA GLU A 112 7.73 5.96 -7.79
C GLU A 112 6.33 5.40 -7.46
N ALA A 113 6.16 4.07 -7.36
CA ALA A 113 4.89 3.46 -6.97
C ALA A 113 4.53 3.78 -5.51
N CYS A 114 5.49 3.71 -4.60
CA CYS A 114 5.29 4.09 -3.18
C CYS A 114 4.82 5.55 -3.06
N ARG A 115 5.48 6.47 -3.77
CA ARG A 115 5.09 7.89 -3.82
C ARG A 115 3.68 8.07 -4.40
N LEU A 116 3.38 7.45 -5.54
CA LEU A 116 2.08 7.61 -6.20
C LEU A 116 0.95 7.10 -5.30
N MET A 117 1.10 5.90 -4.73
CA MET A 117 0.09 5.31 -3.86
C MET A 117 -0.07 6.10 -2.57
N HIS A 118 1.00 6.61 -1.98
CA HIS A 118 0.92 7.46 -0.81
C HIS A 118 0.16 8.76 -1.09
N LEU A 119 0.54 9.49 -2.16
CA LEU A 119 -0.13 10.73 -2.52
C LEU A 119 -1.61 10.51 -2.87
N GLY A 120 -1.91 9.44 -3.61
CA GLY A 120 -3.27 9.12 -4.01
C GLY A 120 -4.16 8.76 -2.83
N THR A 121 -3.65 7.99 -1.86
CA THR A 121 -4.46 7.45 -0.75
C THR A 121 -4.52 8.34 0.51
N THR A 122 -3.91 9.53 0.45
CA THR A 122 -3.78 10.45 1.60
C THR A 122 -4.14 11.89 1.22
N GLU A 123 -4.11 12.81 2.19
CA GLU A 123 -4.21 14.26 1.96
C GLU A 123 -2.83 14.92 1.90
N CYS A 124 -1.78 14.15 1.60
CA CYS A 124 -0.43 14.67 1.54
C CYS A 124 -0.32 15.75 0.46
N SER A 125 0.02 16.98 0.86
CA SER A 125 0.14 18.11 -0.06
C SER A 125 1.37 18.05 -0.95
N GLY A 126 2.31 17.13 -0.68
CA GLY A 126 3.49 16.96 -1.51
C GLY A 126 4.46 15.92 -0.98
N TRP A 127 5.18 15.32 -1.92
CA TRP A 127 6.23 14.35 -1.65
C TRP A 127 7.59 14.96 -2.01
N PRO A 128 8.44 15.30 -1.03
CA PRO A 128 9.71 15.97 -1.28
C PRO A 128 10.72 15.01 -1.94
N ASP A 129 11.65 15.55 -2.72
CA ASP A 129 12.68 14.74 -3.40
C ASP A 129 13.56 13.95 -2.42
N THR A 130 13.78 14.51 -1.22
CA THR A 130 14.50 13.84 -0.14
C THR A 130 13.78 12.58 0.34
N ALA A 131 12.44 12.55 0.31
CA ALA A 131 11.66 11.35 0.63
C ALA A 131 11.81 10.29 -0.47
N THR A 132 11.80 10.68 -1.75
CA THR A 132 12.04 9.77 -2.87
C THR A 132 13.43 9.13 -2.78
N ALA A 133 14.46 9.94 -2.56
CA ALA A 133 15.83 9.45 -2.40
C ALA A 133 15.94 8.47 -1.22
N LYS A 134 15.29 8.77 -0.10
CA LYS A 134 15.28 7.90 1.07
C LYS A 134 14.60 6.56 0.78
N VAL A 135 13.45 6.55 0.11
CA VAL A 135 12.78 5.31 -0.30
C VAL A 135 13.66 4.50 -1.25
N LYS A 136 14.30 5.14 -2.24
CA LYS A 136 15.20 4.45 -3.17
C LYS A 136 16.36 3.76 -2.45
N ASN A 137 16.97 4.43 -1.48
CA ASN A 137 18.06 3.85 -0.70
C ASN A 137 17.58 2.62 0.07
N ILE A 138 16.44 2.72 0.78
CA ILE A 138 15.91 1.61 1.59
C ILE A 138 15.56 0.40 0.72
N ILE A 139 14.94 0.63 -0.44
CA ILE A 139 14.55 -0.44 -1.36
C ILE A 139 15.78 -1.08 -2.01
N SER A 140 16.84 -0.31 -2.29
CA SER A 140 18.06 -0.84 -2.92
C SER A 140 18.89 -1.72 -1.97
N ASP A 141 18.68 -1.59 -0.66
CA ASP A 141 19.34 -2.37 0.38
C ASP A 141 18.63 -3.73 0.67
N VAL A 142 17.54 -4.04 -0.06
CA VAL A 142 16.73 -5.28 0.02
C VAL A 142 17.08 -6.20 -1.14
#